data_AF-A0A3L8QX84-F1
#
_entry.id   AF-A0A3L8QX84-F1
#
_cell.length_a   1.000
_cell.length_b   1.000
_cell.length_c   1.000
_cell.angle_alpha   90.00
_cell.angle_beta   90.00
_cell.angle_gamma   90.00
#
_symmetry.space_group_name_H-M   'P 1'
#
loop_
_entity.id
_entity.type
_entity.pdbx_description
1 polymer ?
#
loop_
_entity_poly.entity_id
_entity_poly.type
_entity_poly.pdbx_seq_one_letter_code
_entity_poly.pdbx_strand_id
1 'polypeptide(L)'
;MTGTVPLAPRLAALLEQVDVADNGLRAAIGGRTVEVPEPGKLAGALSRLLYDHVHSGRPERPGPAPRTLRHPPTERLIAAATPHRTTTVLAGPPADADADADAGRADPLVLLLDGVKVAVPQEHCAPEVPITTGLLSVRLPAMRPRLSPGFFLADGSRGRRAATPVLRVYVNIQQVHAAPAVWGAVLTVLEDAHAVYRAKVSSAPDLFPRRDALVVYLPPESWGAVATVASAVAGLPGVGTDTSPFTHQLAPGVSIAWEPEDRRPGQAGMSFGEHRASAVAEGLAAEAAVTRTSGVRGELSRERAVAKALTDAGIDPGQPARNTGSPDIPELGAA
;
A
#
# COMPACT_ATOMS: atom_id res chain seq x y z
N MET A 1 -25.87 -22.73 -12.81
CA MET A 1 -24.50 -23.25 -12.78
C MET A 1 -23.83 -22.79 -11.50
N THR A 2 -23.84 -23.67 -10.49
CA THR A 2 -23.31 -23.46 -9.13
C THR A 2 -21.83 -23.77 -9.07
N GLY A 3 -21.02 -23.03 -9.85
CA GLY A 3 -19.56 -23.12 -9.73
C GLY A 3 -19.13 -22.45 -8.43
N THR A 4 -18.54 -23.21 -7.51
CA THR A 4 -17.84 -22.66 -6.36
C THR A 4 -16.70 -21.79 -6.88
N VAL A 5 -16.73 -20.48 -6.60
CA VAL A 5 -15.58 -19.62 -6.88
C VAL A 5 -14.47 -20.02 -5.89
N PRO A 6 -13.34 -20.58 -6.34
CA PRO A 6 -12.31 -21.05 -5.43
C PRO A 6 -11.63 -19.86 -4.77
N LEU A 7 -11.44 -19.94 -3.44
CA LEU A 7 -10.57 -19.02 -2.71
C LEU A 7 -9.11 -19.42 -2.88
N ALA A 8 -8.22 -18.43 -2.84
CA ALA A 8 -6.77 -18.68 -2.77
C ALA A 8 -6.45 -19.59 -1.56
N PRO A 9 -5.56 -20.58 -1.67
CA PRO A 9 -5.29 -21.54 -0.59
C PRO A 9 -4.88 -20.88 0.74
N ARG A 10 -4.02 -19.85 0.69
CA ARG A 10 -3.60 -19.10 1.89
C ARG A 10 -4.73 -18.31 2.53
N LEU A 11 -5.71 -17.89 1.73
CA LEU A 11 -6.91 -17.22 2.22
C LEU A 11 -7.87 -18.24 2.84
N ALA A 12 -8.08 -19.41 2.21
CA ALA A 12 -8.89 -20.47 2.79
C ALA A 12 -8.34 -20.92 4.17
N ALA A 13 -7.02 -21.16 4.26
CA ALA A 13 -6.36 -21.50 5.52
C ALA A 13 -6.43 -20.38 6.57
N LEU A 14 -6.54 -19.11 6.15
CA LEU A 14 -6.79 -18.00 7.06
C LEU A 14 -8.22 -18.08 7.64
N LEU A 15 -9.22 -18.40 6.82
CA LEU A 15 -10.63 -18.46 7.27
C LEU A 15 -10.87 -19.56 8.31
N GLU A 16 -10.09 -20.63 8.30
CA GLU A 16 -10.10 -21.69 9.32
C GLU A 16 -9.62 -21.19 10.69
N GLN A 17 -8.79 -20.14 10.71
CA GLN A 17 -8.24 -19.55 11.94
C GLN A 17 -9.12 -18.41 12.50
N VAL A 18 -10.13 -17.98 11.74
CA VAL A 18 -11.05 -16.92 12.16
C VAL A 18 -12.29 -17.53 12.78
N ASP A 19 -12.53 -17.21 14.03
CA ASP A 19 -13.78 -17.50 14.71
C ASP A 19 -14.66 -16.25 14.75
N VAL A 20 -15.95 -16.43 14.45
CA VAL A 20 -16.96 -15.37 14.51
C VAL A 20 -18.14 -15.95 15.27
N ALA A 21 -18.49 -15.31 16.39
CA ALA A 21 -19.60 -15.77 17.22
C ALA A 21 -20.93 -15.60 16.47
N ASP A 22 -21.85 -16.54 16.67
CA ASP A 22 -23.16 -16.57 15.99
C ASP A 22 -24.02 -15.34 16.29
N ASN A 23 -23.78 -14.65 17.42
CA ASN A 23 -24.44 -13.39 17.76
C ASN A 23 -23.94 -12.18 16.94
N GLY A 24 -22.84 -12.34 16.19
CA GLY A 24 -22.20 -11.28 15.41
C GLY A 24 -21.57 -10.17 16.26
N LEU A 25 -21.32 -10.41 17.55
CA LEU A 25 -20.78 -9.41 18.48
C LEU A 25 -19.31 -9.63 18.82
N ARG A 26 -18.75 -10.78 18.43
CA ARG A 26 -17.37 -11.16 18.75
C ARG A 26 -16.73 -11.87 17.58
N ALA A 27 -15.46 -11.58 17.35
CA ALA A 27 -14.60 -12.34 16.44
C ALA A 27 -13.21 -12.53 17.03
N ALA A 28 -12.53 -13.61 16.65
CA ALA A 28 -11.19 -13.92 17.11
C ALA A 28 -10.31 -14.51 16.00
N ILE A 29 -9.01 -14.26 16.08
CA ILE A 29 -7.98 -14.87 15.23
C ILE A 29 -6.65 -14.90 15.99
N GLY A 30 -5.97 -16.05 16.00
CA GLY A 30 -4.62 -16.17 16.56
C GLY A 30 -4.50 -15.71 18.02
N GLY A 31 -5.52 -16.01 18.83
CA GLY A 31 -5.59 -15.60 20.25
C GLY A 31 -6.05 -14.16 20.48
N ARG A 32 -6.21 -13.34 19.43
CA ARG A 32 -6.72 -11.97 19.54
C ARG A 32 -8.22 -11.95 19.36
N THR A 33 -8.90 -11.18 20.18
CA THR A 33 -10.36 -11.05 20.16
C THR A 33 -10.76 -9.59 19.98
N VAL A 34 -11.83 -9.36 19.22
CA VAL A 34 -12.58 -8.10 19.20
C VAL A 34 -14.01 -8.36 19.62
N GLU A 35 -14.54 -7.47 20.45
CA GLU A 35 -15.94 -7.44 20.85
C GLU A 35 -16.53 -6.07 20.50
N VAL A 36 -17.76 -6.09 20.00
CA VAL A 36 -18.48 -4.89 19.57
C VAL A 36 -19.84 -4.80 20.25
N PRO A 37 -20.35 -3.59 20.52
CA PRO A 37 -21.62 -3.41 21.22
C PRO A 37 -22.83 -3.76 20.35
N GLU A 38 -22.68 -3.81 19.02
CA GLU A 38 -23.75 -4.13 18.09
C GLU A 38 -23.20 -4.81 16.83
N PRO A 39 -23.97 -5.70 16.17
CA PRO A 39 -23.45 -6.52 15.06
C PRO A 39 -22.95 -5.71 13.86
N GLY A 40 -23.57 -4.56 13.58
CA GLY A 40 -23.18 -3.68 12.47
C GLY A 40 -21.75 -3.14 12.58
N LYS A 41 -21.13 -3.18 13.76
CA LYS A 41 -19.75 -2.73 13.98
C LYS A 41 -18.71 -3.83 13.80
N LEU A 42 -19.13 -5.10 13.71
CA LEU A 42 -18.21 -6.23 13.68
C LEU A 42 -17.27 -6.19 12.47
N ALA A 43 -17.80 -5.88 11.27
CA ALA A 43 -17.00 -5.83 10.04
C ALA A 43 -15.83 -4.84 10.16
N GLY A 44 -16.07 -3.63 10.70
CA GLY A 44 -15.03 -2.63 10.90
C GLY A 44 -13.96 -3.06 11.92
N ALA A 45 -14.39 -3.63 13.06
CA ALA A 45 -13.47 -4.11 14.09
C ALA A 45 -12.63 -5.30 13.60
N LEU A 46 -13.26 -6.26 12.92
CA LEU A 46 -12.60 -7.43 12.35
C LEU A 46 -11.66 -7.04 11.19
N SER A 47 -12.05 -6.09 10.34
CA SER A 47 -11.20 -5.55 9.27
C SER A 47 -9.89 -5.00 9.85
N ARG A 48 -9.98 -4.20 10.92
CA ARG A 48 -8.78 -3.68 11.60
C ARG A 48 -7.92 -4.81 12.19
N LEU A 49 -8.55 -5.79 12.83
CA LEU A 49 -7.84 -6.94 13.39
C LEU A 49 -7.11 -7.74 12.32
N LEU A 50 -7.76 -8.01 11.18
CA LEU A 50 -7.17 -8.69 10.03
C LEU A 50 -6.04 -7.87 9.42
N TYR A 51 -6.19 -6.54 9.29
CA TYR A 51 -5.09 -5.69 8.83
C TYR A 51 -3.88 -5.74 9.77
N ASP A 52 -4.08 -5.53 11.07
CA ASP A 52 -3.00 -5.46 12.05
C ASP A 52 -2.32 -6.83 12.24
N HIS A 53 -3.08 -7.92 12.33
CA HIS A 53 -2.53 -9.25 12.61
C HIS A 53 -2.12 -10.02 11.35
N VAL A 54 -2.90 -9.94 10.27
CA VAL A 54 -2.73 -10.80 9.09
C VAL A 54 -1.97 -10.08 7.98
N HIS A 55 -2.38 -8.86 7.61
CA HIS A 55 -1.69 -8.14 6.54
C HIS A 55 -0.34 -7.62 6.99
N SER A 56 -0.33 -6.74 8.01
CA SER A 56 0.90 -6.14 8.50
C SER A 56 1.71 -7.11 9.37
N GLY A 57 1.08 -8.09 10.02
CA GLY A 57 1.80 -9.08 10.83
C GLY A 57 2.31 -8.53 12.17
N ARG A 58 1.72 -7.44 12.66
CA ARG A 58 2.17 -6.78 13.89
C ARG A 58 1.83 -7.63 15.12
N PRO A 59 2.75 -7.77 16.10
CA PRO A 59 2.44 -8.39 17.37
C PRO A 59 1.39 -7.58 18.14
N GLU A 60 0.70 -8.24 19.07
CA GLU A 60 -0.16 -7.54 20.01
C GLU A 60 0.70 -6.68 20.92
N ARG A 61 0.22 -5.49 21.24
CA ARG A 61 0.95 -4.55 22.06
C ARG A 61 0.19 -4.30 23.34
N PRO A 62 0.78 -4.64 24.51
CA PRO A 62 0.22 -4.19 25.78
C PRO A 62 0.42 -2.69 25.92
N GLY A 63 -0.58 -2.01 26.48
CA GLY A 63 -0.51 -0.59 26.81
C GLY A 63 -1.14 0.35 25.77
N PRO A 64 -1.20 1.65 26.09
CA PRO A 64 -1.84 2.63 25.24
C PRO A 64 -1.06 2.83 23.93
N ALA A 65 -1.79 3.15 22.86
CA ALA A 65 -1.17 3.56 21.60
C ALA A 65 -0.25 4.77 21.83
N PRO A 66 0.91 4.83 21.16
CA PRO A 66 1.81 5.96 21.31
C PRO A 66 1.13 7.25 20.84
N ARG A 67 1.38 8.35 21.56
CA ARG A 67 0.82 9.67 21.23
C ARG A 67 1.27 10.19 19.87
N THR A 68 2.41 9.68 19.37
CA THR A 68 2.96 10.03 18.08
C THR A 68 3.65 8.81 17.48
N LEU A 69 3.49 8.64 16.16
CA LEU A 69 4.23 7.65 15.37
C LEU A 69 5.50 8.26 14.73
N ARG A 70 5.87 9.49 15.12
CA ARG A 70 7.09 10.13 14.64
C ARG A 70 8.28 9.65 15.45
N HIS A 71 9.35 9.30 14.75
CA HIS A 71 10.61 8.92 15.38
C HIS A 71 11.79 9.58 14.67
N PRO A 72 12.10 10.85 15.02
CA PRO A 72 13.12 11.64 14.32
C PRO A 72 14.51 10.99 14.19
N PRO A 73 15.02 10.22 15.18
CA PRO A 73 16.29 9.52 15.02
C PRO A 73 16.28 8.53 13.85
N THR A 74 15.24 7.69 13.74
CA THR A 74 15.11 6.74 12.62
C THR A 74 14.87 7.48 11.30
N GLU A 75 14.04 8.52 11.29
CA GLU A 75 13.78 9.31 10.08
C GLU A 75 15.06 9.95 9.52
N ARG A 76 15.99 10.40 10.38
CA ARG A 76 17.29 10.92 9.94
C ARG A 76 18.16 9.84 9.30
N LEU A 77 18.17 8.63 9.85
CA LEU A 77 18.92 7.50 9.27
C LEU A 77 18.35 7.08 7.91
N ILE A 78 17.02 7.02 7.78
CA ILE A 78 16.35 6.74 6.51
C ILE A 78 16.66 7.85 5.48
N ALA A 79 16.61 9.12 5.89
CA ALA A 79 16.96 10.24 5.02
C ALA A 79 18.42 10.17 4.55
N ALA A 80 19.36 9.83 5.44
CA ALA A 80 20.76 9.67 5.10
C ALA A 80 20.99 8.51 4.10
N ALA A 81 20.22 7.43 4.23
CA ALA A 81 20.26 6.26 3.33
C ALA A 81 19.53 6.47 1.99
N THR A 82 18.83 7.60 1.79
CA THR A 82 18.16 7.89 0.52
C THR A 82 19.20 8.34 -0.51
N PRO A 83 19.33 7.69 -1.68
CA PRO A 83 20.43 7.91 -2.63
C PRO A 83 20.36 9.26 -3.35
N HIS A 84 19.19 9.88 -3.38
CA HIS A 84 18.92 11.18 -4.01
C HIS A 84 18.33 12.17 -3.01
N ARG A 85 18.29 13.45 -3.40
CA ARG A 85 17.72 14.55 -2.59
C ARG A 85 16.50 15.18 -3.21
N THR A 86 16.43 15.17 -4.54
CA THR A 86 15.38 15.83 -5.32
C THR A 86 14.64 14.84 -6.20
N THR A 87 13.38 15.14 -6.45
CA THR A 87 12.52 14.45 -7.41
C THR A 87 12.07 15.46 -8.47
N THR A 88 12.00 15.03 -9.72
CA THR A 88 11.57 15.86 -10.84
C THR A 88 10.10 15.62 -11.14
N VAL A 89 9.29 16.67 -11.17
CA VAL A 89 7.86 16.59 -11.52
C VAL A 89 7.54 17.52 -12.68
N LEU A 90 6.60 17.11 -13.53
CA LEU A 90 6.04 17.99 -14.55
C LEU A 90 4.87 18.76 -13.95
N ALA A 91 4.87 20.08 -14.10
CA ALA A 91 3.85 20.96 -13.55
C ALA A 91 3.48 22.04 -14.58
N GLY A 92 2.19 22.32 -14.71
CA GLY A 92 1.68 23.39 -15.56
C GLY A 92 1.17 24.59 -14.76
N PRO A 93 0.85 25.71 -15.43
CA PRO A 93 0.14 26.81 -14.79
C PRO A 93 -1.27 26.36 -14.33
N PRO A 94 -1.86 27.04 -13.33
CA PRO A 94 -3.27 26.87 -12.99
C PRO A 94 -4.20 27.11 -14.18
N ALA A 95 -5.36 26.44 -14.21
CA ALA A 95 -6.34 26.60 -15.29
C ALA A 95 -6.92 28.02 -15.42
N ASP A 96 -6.85 28.81 -14.35
CA ASP A 96 -7.29 30.20 -14.27
C ASP A 96 -6.13 31.21 -14.45
N ALA A 97 -4.95 30.76 -14.87
CA ALA A 97 -3.87 31.66 -15.22
C ALA A 97 -4.20 32.38 -16.53
N ASP A 98 -4.15 33.72 -16.52
CA ASP A 98 -4.31 34.53 -17.72
C ASP A 98 -3.26 34.11 -18.76
N ALA A 99 -3.72 33.64 -19.93
CA ALA A 99 -2.85 33.20 -21.02
C ALA A 99 -1.93 34.32 -21.55
N ASP A 100 -2.30 35.59 -21.30
CA ASP A 100 -1.53 36.79 -21.64
C ASP A 100 -0.59 37.27 -20.51
N ALA A 101 -0.67 36.70 -19.31
CA ALA A 101 0.17 37.08 -18.18
C ALA A 101 1.50 36.33 -18.24
N ASP A 102 2.40 36.75 -19.14
CA ASP A 102 3.87 36.56 -19.12
C ASP A 102 4.33 35.32 -18.33
N ALA A 103 3.79 34.14 -18.66
CA ALA A 103 3.78 32.93 -17.81
C ALA A 103 5.17 32.28 -17.62
N GLY A 104 6.23 32.96 -18.07
CA GLY A 104 7.63 32.62 -17.88
C GLY A 104 8.50 33.74 -17.30
N ARG A 105 7.93 34.88 -16.88
CA ARG A 105 8.70 36.02 -16.32
C ARG A 105 8.39 36.38 -14.87
N ALA A 106 7.34 35.82 -14.26
CA ALA A 106 7.05 36.02 -12.85
C ALA A 106 7.97 35.14 -11.98
N ASP A 107 8.62 35.72 -10.97
CA ASP A 107 9.33 35.00 -9.92
C ASP A 107 8.74 35.37 -8.56
N PRO A 108 8.15 34.42 -7.81
CA PRO A 108 8.05 32.98 -8.10
C PRO A 108 7.00 32.63 -9.17
N LEU A 109 7.22 31.53 -9.87
CA LEU A 109 6.24 30.92 -10.78
C LEU A 109 5.15 30.20 -9.98
N VAL A 110 3.88 30.41 -10.32
CA VAL A 110 2.76 29.68 -9.69
C VAL A 110 2.39 28.48 -10.55
N LEU A 111 2.55 27.27 -10.00
CA LEU A 111 2.33 26.00 -10.70
C LEU A 111 1.30 25.14 -9.97
N LEU A 112 0.58 24.31 -10.71
CA LEU A 112 -0.35 23.33 -10.15
C LEU A 112 0.40 22.00 -9.90
N LEU A 113 0.54 21.65 -8.63
CA LEU A 113 1.18 20.42 -8.16
C LEU A 113 0.19 19.63 -7.31
N ASP A 114 -0.18 18.42 -7.75
CA ASP A 114 -1.15 17.55 -7.06
C ASP A 114 -2.48 18.26 -6.72
N GLY A 115 -2.95 19.15 -7.61
CA GLY A 115 -4.18 19.92 -7.38
C GLY A 115 -4.03 21.13 -6.46
N VAL A 116 -2.81 21.46 -6.03
CA VAL A 116 -2.51 22.61 -5.18
C VAL A 116 -1.69 23.64 -5.97
N LYS A 117 -2.02 24.93 -5.84
CA LYS A 117 -1.21 26.03 -6.39
C LYS A 117 0.01 26.25 -5.51
N VAL A 118 1.20 26.19 -6.10
CA VAL A 118 2.47 26.33 -5.39
C VAL A 118 3.31 27.39 -6.08
N ALA A 119 3.81 28.35 -5.28
CA ALA A 119 4.81 29.30 -5.73
C ALA A 119 6.19 28.62 -5.70
N VAL A 120 6.84 28.53 -6.86
CA VAL A 120 8.13 27.86 -7.07
C VAL A 120 9.13 28.89 -7.61
N PRO A 121 10.27 29.10 -6.93
CA PRO A 121 11.31 29.98 -7.45
C PRO A 121 11.82 29.46 -8.80
N GLN A 122 12.11 30.37 -9.74
CA GLN A 122 12.44 29.99 -11.12
C GLN A 122 13.68 29.07 -11.22
N GLU A 123 14.64 29.18 -10.30
CA GLU A 123 15.83 28.32 -10.21
C GLU A 123 15.56 26.83 -9.97
N HIS A 124 14.36 26.50 -9.47
CA HIS A 124 13.89 25.13 -9.31
C HIS A 124 13.24 24.57 -10.58
N CYS A 125 13.01 25.40 -11.59
CA CYS A 125 12.40 25.02 -12.86
C CYS A 125 13.47 24.84 -13.94
N ALA A 126 13.40 23.74 -14.69
CA ALA A 126 14.19 23.51 -15.88
C ALA A 126 13.29 23.56 -17.13
N PRO A 127 13.68 24.28 -18.20
CA PRO A 127 12.97 24.30 -19.46
C PRO A 127 13.31 23.04 -20.26
N GLU A 128 12.71 21.90 -19.95
CA GLU A 128 13.06 20.62 -20.59
C GLU A 128 12.00 20.11 -21.58
N VAL A 129 10.87 20.82 -21.74
CA VAL A 129 9.82 20.46 -22.70
C VAL A 129 9.64 21.61 -23.69
N PRO A 130 9.54 21.35 -25.01
CA PRO A 130 9.14 22.38 -25.95
C PRO A 130 7.88 23.09 -25.44
N ILE A 131 7.88 24.42 -25.46
CA ILE A 131 6.89 25.35 -24.88
C ILE A 131 5.44 25.09 -25.39
N THR A 132 5.25 24.14 -26.31
CA THR A 132 3.96 23.78 -26.93
C THR A 132 2.93 23.17 -25.97
N THR A 133 3.30 22.72 -24.75
CA THR A 133 2.33 22.17 -23.77
C THR A 133 2.15 23.00 -22.50
N GLY A 134 2.93 24.09 -22.30
CA GLY A 134 2.88 24.89 -21.07
C GLY A 134 3.31 24.16 -19.79
N LEU A 135 3.98 23.00 -19.89
CA LEU A 135 4.48 22.25 -18.74
C LEU A 135 5.96 22.54 -18.47
N LEU A 136 6.33 22.70 -17.21
CA LEU A 136 7.69 22.89 -16.73
C LEU A 136 8.16 21.69 -15.91
N SER A 137 9.46 21.37 -16.02
CA SER A 137 10.12 20.40 -15.16
C SER A 137 10.55 21.10 -13.87
N VAL A 138 10.07 20.61 -12.72
CA VAL A 138 10.31 21.22 -11.42
C VAL A 138 11.06 20.24 -10.50
N ARG A 139 12.17 20.69 -9.93
CA ARG A 139 12.92 19.95 -8.91
C ARG A 139 12.42 20.28 -7.51
N LEU A 140 11.81 19.29 -6.87
CA LEU A 140 11.33 19.38 -5.49
C LEU A 140 12.16 18.47 -4.58
N PRO A 141 12.17 18.69 -3.25
CA PRO A 141 12.69 17.69 -2.34
C PRO A 141 12.04 16.33 -2.61
N ALA A 142 12.79 15.23 -2.55
CA ALA A 142 12.25 13.88 -2.80
C ALA A 142 11.51 13.29 -1.59
N MET A 143 11.91 13.70 -0.39
CA MET A 143 11.50 13.08 0.87
C MET A 143 10.27 13.77 1.49
N ARG A 144 9.38 12.98 2.10
CA ARG A 144 8.09 13.39 2.68
C ARG A 144 7.86 12.66 4.02
N PRO A 145 8.64 12.92 5.08
CA PRO A 145 8.59 12.18 6.35
C PRO A 145 7.28 12.32 7.16
N ARG A 146 6.33 13.15 6.70
CA ARG A 146 5.07 13.45 7.42
C ARG A 146 3.82 13.13 6.61
N LEU A 147 3.97 12.60 5.40
CA LEU A 147 2.84 12.42 4.49
C LEU A 147 1.98 11.21 4.86
N SER A 148 2.59 10.17 5.44
CA SER A 148 1.88 8.95 5.86
C SER A 148 2.21 8.66 7.33
N PRO A 149 1.21 8.58 8.24
CA PRO A 149 1.46 8.35 9.66
C PRO A 149 2.31 7.10 9.94
N GLY A 150 3.43 7.27 10.64
CA GLY A 150 4.35 6.17 10.99
C GLY A 150 5.24 5.68 9.85
N PHE A 151 5.23 6.36 8.70
CA PHE A 151 6.05 6.06 7.54
C PHE A 151 6.87 7.28 7.09
N PHE A 152 8.08 6.99 6.63
CA PHE A 152 8.89 7.89 5.83
C PHE A 152 8.64 7.58 4.35
N LEU A 153 8.31 8.60 3.56
CA LEU A 153 8.01 8.45 2.13
C LEU A 153 9.04 9.20 1.28
N ALA A 154 9.39 8.66 0.12
CA ALA A 154 10.16 9.34 -0.90
C ALA A 154 9.64 9.02 -2.31
N ASP A 155 9.74 9.99 -3.20
CA ASP A 155 9.58 9.79 -4.65
C ASP A 155 10.96 9.59 -5.28
N GLY A 156 11.08 8.75 -6.31
CA GLY A 156 12.33 8.54 -7.06
C GLY A 156 12.85 9.82 -7.71
N SER A 157 14.14 9.85 -8.06
CA SER A 157 14.77 11.07 -8.63
C SER A 157 14.10 11.52 -9.93
N ARG A 158 13.62 10.55 -10.71
CA ARG A 158 12.93 10.71 -12.00
C ARG A 158 11.46 11.11 -11.87
N GLY A 159 11.00 11.35 -10.64
CA GLY A 159 9.62 11.73 -10.38
C GLY A 159 8.74 10.58 -9.96
N ARG A 160 7.44 10.88 -9.98
CA ARG A 160 6.36 9.91 -9.88
C ARG A 160 5.35 10.23 -10.98
N ARG A 161 4.65 9.21 -11.45
CA ARG A 161 3.47 9.39 -12.30
C ARG A 161 2.24 8.89 -11.58
N ALA A 162 1.15 9.64 -11.68
CA ALA A 162 -0.19 9.13 -11.36
C ALA A 162 -0.64 8.21 -12.51
N ALA A 163 0.06 7.09 -12.68
CA ALA A 163 -0.29 6.09 -13.68
C ALA A 163 -1.05 4.96 -12.98
N THR A 164 -2.14 4.50 -13.58
CA THR A 164 -2.76 3.23 -13.23
C THR A 164 -2.61 2.26 -14.40
N PRO A 165 -2.45 0.96 -14.15
CA PRO A 165 -2.39 0.33 -12.83
C PRO A 165 -1.01 0.48 -12.16
N VAL A 166 -0.99 0.50 -10.82
CA VAL A 166 0.25 0.53 -10.02
C VAL A 166 0.48 -0.84 -9.41
N LEU A 167 1.71 -1.34 -9.54
CA LEU A 167 2.15 -2.56 -8.88
C LEU A 167 2.90 -2.20 -7.59
N ARG A 168 2.51 -2.81 -6.47
CA ARG A 168 3.15 -2.61 -5.17
C ARG A 168 4.08 -3.76 -4.86
N VAL A 169 5.31 -3.46 -4.45
CA VAL A 169 6.28 -4.43 -3.89
C VAL A 169 6.38 -4.20 -2.40
N TYR A 170 6.18 -5.25 -1.62
CA TYR A 170 6.24 -5.25 -0.16
C TYR A 170 7.50 -5.96 0.30
N VAL A 171 8.19 -5.37 1.27
CA VAL A 171 9.34 -5.98 1.94
C VAL A 171 9.05 -6.04 3.44
N ASN A 172 9.14 -7.26 3.97
CA ASN A 172 9.05 -7.56 5.39
C ASN A 172 10.33 -7.15 6.10
N ILE A 173 10.22 -6.23 7.05
CA ILE A 173 11.35 -5.84 7.90
C ILE A 173 10.96 -6.12 9.35
N GLN A 174 11.83 -6.86 10.03
CA GLN A 174 11.59 -7.36 11.37
C GLN A 174 11.92 -6.32 12.44
N GLN A 175 12.88 -5.44 12.18
CA GLN A 175 13.38 -4.49 13.17
C GLN A 175 13.64 -3.10 12.58
N VAL A 176 13.33 -2.08 13.37
CA VAL A 176 13.46 -0.68 12.94
C VAL A 176 14.89 -0.28 12.58
N HIS A 177 15.90 -0.87 13.22
CA HIS A 177 17.31 -0.56 12.93
C HIS A 177 17.77 -1.10 11.58
N ALA A 178 17.09 -2.11 11.02
CA ALA A 178 17.37 -2.63 9.69
C ALA A 178 16.74 -1.76 8.58
N ALA A 179 15.73 -0.95 8.92
CA ALA A 179 14.96 -0.18 7.94
C ALA A 179 15.82 0.77 7.07
N PRO A 180 16.80 1.53 7.60
CA PRO A 180 17.65 2.38 6.76
C PRO A 180 18.49 1.60 5.74
N ALA A 181 19.04 0.45 6.14
CA ALA A 181 19.90 -0.36 5.26
C ALA A 181 19.08 -1.00 4.12
N VAL A 182 17.93 -1.62 4.46
CA VAL A 182 17.02 -2.21 3.47
C VAL A 182 16.46 -1.13 2.54
N TRP A 183 16.07 0.03 3.08
CA TRP A 183 15.62 1.19 2.31
C TRP A 183 16.67 1.66 1.31
N GLY A 184 17.90 1.90 1.78
CA GLY A 184 18.99 2.36 0.93
C GLY A 184 19.32 1.36 -0.19
N ALA A 185 19.38 0.06 0.12
CA ALA A 185 19.62 -0.98 -0.87
C ALA A 185 18.54 -0.99 -1.96
N VAL A 186 17.26 -0.99 -1.58
CA VAL A 186 16.14 -0.98 -2.52
C VAL A 186 16.14 0.27 -3.39
N LEU A 187 16.32 1.45 -2.80
CA LEU A 187 16.27 2.68 -3.57
C LEU A 187 17.47 2.81 -4.51
N THR A 188 18.66 2.39 -4.10
CA THR A 188 19.86 2.42 -4.95
C THR A 188 19.65 1.60 -6.21
N VAL A 189 19.17 0.35 -6.08
CA VAL A 189 18.95 -0.50 -7.27
C VAL A 189 17.82 0.00 -8.17
N LEU A 190 16.83 0.70 -7.62
CA LEU A 190 15.76 1.32 -8.41
C LEU A 190 16.28 2.53 -9.19
N GLU A 191 17.14 3.35 -8.59
CA GLU A 191 17.79 4.46 -9.26
C GLU A 191 18.76 3.98 -10.35
N ASP A 192 19.56 2.94 -10.07
CA ASP A 192 20.47 2.31 -11.03
C ASP A 192 19.71 1.70 -12.23
N ALA A 193 18.51 1.16 -11.97
CA ALA A 193 17.61 0.65 -13.01
C ALA A 193 16.82 1.77 -13.75
N HIS A 194 17.06 3.04 -13.41
CA HIS A 194 16.31 4.19 -13.93
C HIS A 194 14.78 4.08 -13.75
N ALA A 195 14.33 3.38 -12.70
CA ALA A 195 12.93 3.18 -12.43
C ALA A 195 12.24 4.48 -11.98
N VAL A 196 10.99 4.67 -12.40
CA VAL A 196 10.08 5.64 -11.79
C VAL A 196 9.40 4.94 -10.62
N TYR A 197 9.43 5.54 -9.44
CA TYR A 197 8.81 4.92 -8.27
C TYR A 197 8.41 5.93 -7.20
N ARG A 198 7.52 5.49 -6.33
CA ARG A 198 7.32 6.05 -4.99
C ARG A 198 7.58 4.94 -3.99
N ALA A 199 8.21 5.26 -2.87
CA ALA A 199 8.47 4.29 -1.83
C ALA A 199 8.11 4.85 -0.46
N LYS A 200 7.68 3.98 0.45
CA LYS A 200 7.55 4.32 1.86
C LYS A 200 8.15 3.21 2.71
N VAL A 201 8.73 3.59 3.83
CA VAL A 201 9.23 2.65 4.85
C VAL A 201 8.76 3.09 6.23
N SER A 202 8.38 2.14 7.07
CA SER A 202 7.95 2.45 8.42
C SER A 202 9.11 3.04 9.20
N SER A 203 8.89 4.19 9.83
CA SER A 203 9.92 4.91 10.59
C SER A 203 9.71 4.80 12.10
N ALA A 204 8.54 4.32 12.54
CA ALA A 204 8.21 4.16 13.95
C ALA A 204 8.66 2.79 14.46
N PRO A 205 9.51 2.71 15.50
CA PRO A 205 9.84 1.44 16.17
C PRO A 205 8.58 0.66 16.57
N ASP A 206 7.51 1.39 16.88
CA ASP A 206 6.25 0.84 17.32
C ASP A 206 5.40 0.14 16.25
N LEU A 207 5.91 0.06 15.02
CA LEU A 207 5.23 -0.62 13.93
C LEU A 207 5.97 -1.90 13.49
N PHE A 208 7.12 -2.21 14.09
CA PHE A 208 7.88 -3.42 13.80
C PHE A 208 7.54 -4.58 14.78
N PRO A 209 7.76 -5.84 14.36
CA PRO A 209 7.99 -6.28 12.97
C PRO A 209 6.74 -6.06 12.10
N ARG A 210 6.92 -5.93 10.77
CA ARG A 210 5.79 -5.92 9.85
C ARG A 210 6.15 -6.37 8.43
N ARG A 211 5.19 -7.05 7.78
CA ARG A 211 5.28 -7.61 6.41
C ARG A 211 5.24 -6.54 5.32
N ASP A 212 4.66 -5.38 5.62
CA ASP A 212 4.55 -4.22 4.75
C ASP A 212 5.40 -3.05 5.26
N ALA A 213 6.57 -3.37 5.83
CA ALA A 213 7.45 -2.36 6.44
C ALA A 213 7.97 -1.39 5.41
N LEU A 214 8.36 -1.89 4.25
CA LEU A 214 8.72 -1.10 3.08
C LEU A 214 7.77 -1.46 1.93
N VAL A 215 7.26 -0.43 1.25
CA VAL A 215 6.37 -0.57 0.09
C VAL A 215 6.88 0.30 -1.04
N VAL A 216 7.17 -0.29 -2.18
CA VAL A 216 7.50 0.40 -3.44
C VAL A 216 6.28 0.37 -4.36
N TYR A 217 5.98 1.50 -4.98
CA TYR A 217 4.90 1.71 -5.93
C TYR A 217 5.53 1.90 -7.30
N LEU A 218 5.26 0.97 -8.22
CA LEU A 218 5.83 0.93 -9.56
C LEU A 218 4.73 1.18 -10.61
N PRO A 219 4.83 2.25 -11.41
CA PRO A 219 3.99 2.45 -12.59
C PRO A 219 4.39 1.47 -13.72
N PRO A 220 3.58 1.35 -14.79
CA PRO A 220 3.78 0.39 -15.87
C PRO A 220 5.19 0.34 -16.45
N GLU A 221 5.81 1.50 -16.68
CA GLU A 221 7.16 1.61 -17.23
C GLU A 221 8.26 1.06 -16.32
N SER A 222 7.96 0.74 -15.06
CA SER A 222 8.94 0.30 -14.06
C SER A 222 8.58 -1.04 -13.41
N TRP A 223 7.58 -1.75 -13.92
CA TRP A 223 7.25 -3.09 -13.45
C TRP A 223 8.39 -4.10 -13.61
N GLY A 224 9.29 -3.90 -14.58
CA GLY A 224 10.49 -4.74 -14.74
C GLY A 224 11.43 -4.69 -13.53
N ALA A 225 11.34 -3.69 -12.66
CA ALA A 225 12.20 -3.55 -11.49
C ALA A 225 11.80 -4.45 -10.29
N VAL A 226 10.68 -5.19 -10.39
CA VAL A 226 10.19 -6.05 -9.30
C VAL A 226 11.23 -7.09 -8.87
N ALA A 227 11.83 -7.80 -9.83
CA ALA A 227 12.87 -8.80 -9.57
C ALA A 227 14.09 -8.16 -8.90
N THR A 228 14.49 -6.96 -9.37
CA THR A 228 15.61 -6.19 -8.82
C THR A 228 15.41 -5.87 -7.34
N VAL A 229 14.19 -5.47 -6.93
CA VAL A 229 13.88 -5.23 -5.52
C VAL A 229 14.01 -6.51 -4.69
N ALA A 230 13.51 -7.64 -5.17
CA ALA A 230 13.60 -8.91 -4.47
C ALA A 230 15.05 -9.36 -4.29
N SER A 231 15.87 -9.26 -5.33
CA SER A 231 17.30 -9.59 -5.29
C SER A 231 18.08 -8.66 -4.35
N ALA A 232 17.77 -7.37 -4.34
CA ALA A 232 18.47 -6.38 -3.50
C ALA A 232 18.29 -6.61 -1.99
N VAL A 233 17.19 -7.24 -1.58
CA VAL A 233 16.90 -7.51 -0.17
C VAL A 233 17.20 -8.94 0.26
N ALA A 234 17.53 -9.81 -0.69
CA ALA A 234 17.85 -11.21 -0.43
C ALA A 234 19.04 -11.33 0.53
N GLY A 235 18.84 -11.98 1.67
CA GLY A 235 19.88 -12.19 2.67
C GLY A 235 20.27 -10.96 3.50
N LEU A 236 19.63 -9.79 3.29
CA LEU A 236 19.92 -8.63 4.11
C LEU A 236 19.49 -8.85 5.57
N PRO A 237 20.33 -8.48 6.56
CA PRO A 237 19.96 -8.59 7.97
C PRO A 237 18.67 -7.83 8.29
N GLY A 238 17.78 -8.48 9.04
CA GLY A 238 16.51 -7.90 9.47
C GLY A 238 15.36 -7.98 8.46
N VAL A 239 15.59 -8.54 7.26
CA VAL A 239 14.50 -8.92 6.34
C VAL A 239 13.89 -10.23 6.84
N GLY A 240 12.56 -10.23 7.04
CA GLY A 240 11.83 -11.43 7.46
C GLY A 240 11.51 -12.37 6.30
N THR A 241 10.91 -13.53 6.58
CA THR A 241 10.50 -14.49 5.53
C THR A 241 9.01 -14.44 5.21
N ASP A 242 8.21 -13.92 6.13
CA ASP A 242 6.75 -13.90 6.01
C ASP A 242 6.24 -12.88 5.00
N THR A 243 5.12 -13.21 4.36
CA THR A 243 4.34 -12.31 3.48
C THR A 243 2.85 -12.36 3.85
N SER A 244 2.08 -11.33 3.50
CA SER A 244 0.63 -11.34 3.73
C SER A 244 -0.07 -12.40 2.86
N PRO A 245 -1.08 -13.13 3.38
CA PRO A 245 -1.88 -14.06 2.56
C PRO A 245 -2.71 -13.35 1.48
N PHE A 246 -2.84 -12.02 1.55
CA PHE A 246 -3.48 -11.22 0.52
C PHE A 246 -2.57 -10.91 -0.66
N THR A 247 -1.26 -11.14 -0.54
CA THR A 247 -0.26 -10.77 -1.56
C THR A 247 0.29 -12.01 -2.27
N HIS A 248 0.81 -11.82 -3.48
CA HIS A 248 1.52 -12.86 -4.21
C HIS A 248 2.99 -12.85 -3.79
N GLN A 249 3.46 -13.95 -3.19
CA GLN A 249 4.83 -14.05 -2.69
C GLN A 249 5.80 -14.25 -3.85
N LEU A 250 6.85 -13.44 -3.90
CA LEU A 250 7.91 -13.55 -4.91
C LEU A 250 9.16 -14.25 -4.36
N ALA A 251 9.53 -13.90 -3.12
CA ALA A 251 10.66 -14.45 -2.41
C ALA A 251 10.35 -14.45 -0.91
N PRO A 252 11.15 -15.11 -0.05
CA PRO A 252 11.02 -14.95 1.40
C PRO A 252 11.02 -13.46 1.78
N GLY A 253 9.96 -13.00 2.45
CA GLY A 253 9.82 -11.61 2.88
C GLY A 253 9.43 -10.59 1.81
N VAL A 254 9.32 -11.01 0.55
CA VAL A 254 9.00 -10.12 -0.57
C VAL A 254 7.74 -10.58 -1.27
N SER A 255 6.78 -9.69 -1.41
CA SER A 255 5.54 -9.97 -2.13
C SER A 255 5.08 -8.80 -2.96
N ILE A 256 4.15 -9.06 -3.87
CA ILE A 256 3.54 -8.04 -4.72
C ILE A 256 2.03 -8.09 -4.67
N ALA A 257 1.44 -6.95 -5.01
CA ALA A 257 0.03 -6.86 -5.32
C ALA A 257 -0.31 -5.61 -6.13
N TRP A 258 -1.41 -5.67 -6.85
CA TRP A 258 -1.97 -4.52 -7.56
C TRP A 258 -2.63 -3.54 -6.59
N GLU A 259 -2.44 -2.25 -6.84
CA GLU A 259 -3.18 -1.17 -6.19
C GLU A 259 -4.70 -1.48 -6.20
N PRO A 260 -5.42 -1.34 -5.06
CA PRO A 260 -6.87 -1.50 -5.04
C PRO A 260 -7.57 -0.72 -6.16
N GLU A 261 -8.49 -1.39 -6.85
CA GLU A 261 -9.47 -0.75 -7.73
C GLU A 261 -10.87 -1.05 -7.22
N ASP A 262 -11.37 -0.20 -6.33
CA ASP A 262 -12.70 -0.32 -5.75
C ASP A 262 -13.50 0.97 -5.97
N ARG A 263 -14.57 0.86 -6.76
CA ARG A 263 -15.42 1.98 -7.15
C ARG A 263 -16.61 2.16 -6.20
N ARG A 264 -16.76 1.30 -5.18
CA ARG A 264 -17.84 1.44 -4.19
C ARG A 264 -17.65 2.74 -3.39
N PRO A 265 -18.74 3.43 -3.01
CA PRO A 265 -18.65 4.68 -2.25
C PRO A 265 -17.84 4.50 -0.96
N GLY A 266 -16.91 5.43 -0.70
CA GLY A 266 -16.09 5.43 0.52
C GLY A 266 -14.95 4.41 0.55
N GLN A 267 -14.75 3.61 -0.51
CA GLN A 267 -13.64 2.63 -0.59
C GLN A 267 -12.39 3.19 -1.28
N ALA A 268 -12.52 4.33 -1.97
CA ALA A 268 -11.38 5.00 -2.60
C ALA A 268 -10.35 5.47 -1.56
N GLY A 269 -9.06 5.31 -1.87
CA GLY A 269 -7.96 5.81 -1.04
C GLY A 269 -7.57 4.91 0.15
N MET A 270 -8.24 3.76 0.34
CA MET A 270 -7.80 2.76 1.32
C MET A 270 -6.42 2.20 0.96
N SER A 271 -5.62 1.85 1.97
CA SER A 271 -4.44 1.05 1.70
C SER A 271 -4.83 -0.36 1.23
N PHE A 272 -3.96 -1.02 0.46
CA PHE A 272 -4.15 -2.40 0.03
C PHE A 272 -4.56 -3.34 1.18
N GLY A 273 -3.83 -3.29 2.30
CA GLY A 273 -4.10 -4.16 3.43
C GLY A 273 -5.48 -3.93 4.02
N GLU A 274 -5.86 -2.67 4.21
CA GLU A 274 -7.19 -2.29 4.71
C GLU A 274 -8.28 -2.73 3.74
N HIS A 275 -8.07 -2.56 2.43
CA HIS A 275 -9.04 -2.95 1.41
C HIS A 275 -9.32 -4.45 1.42
N ARG A 276 -8.27 -5.29 1.42
CA ARG A 276 -8.43 -6.75 1.42
C ARG A 276 -8.98 -7.26 2.75
N ALA A 277 -8.52 -6.68 3.86
CA ALA A 277 -9.04 -7.00 5.18
C ALA A 277 -10.52 -6.62 5.34
N SER A 278 -10.95 -5.49 4.78
CA SER A 278 -12.35 -5.05 4.80
C SER A 278 -13.24 -6.02 4.06
N ALA A 279 -12.88 -6.40 2.82
CA ALA A 279 -13.67 -7.34 2.03
C ALA A 279 -13.83 -8.71 2.71
N VAL A 280 -12.77 -9.23 3.34
CA VAL A 280 -12.86 -10.49 4.10
C VAL A 280 -13.75 -10.33 5.33
N ALA A 281 -13.59 -9.24 6.08
CA ALA A 281 -14.41 -8.97 7.27
C ALA A 281 -15.89 -8.76 6.93
N GLU A 282 -16.19 -8.08 5.82
CA GLU A 282 -17.54 -7.90 5.28
C GLU A 282 -18.21 -9.25 4.99
N GLY A 283 -17.51 -10.16 4.30
CA GLY A 283 -18.01 -11.50 4.01
C GLY A 283 -18.28 -12.33 5.27
N LEU A 284 -17.38 -12.28 6.24
CA LEU A 284 -17.53 -12.99 7.52
C LEU A 284 -18.68 -12.42 8.37
N ALA A 285 -18.82 -11.10 8.43
CA ALA A 285 -19.92 -10.45 9.15
C ALA A 285 -21.27 -10.71 8.48
N ALA A 286 -21.32 -10.75 7.15
CA ALA A 286 -22.53 -11.09 6.40
C ALA A 286 -22.98 -12.54 6.66
N GLU A 287 -22.05 -13.50 6.71
CA GLU A 287 -22.34 -14.89 7.06
C GLU A 287 -22.92 -15.00 8.49
N ALA A 288 -22.27 -14.36 9.47
CA ALA A 288 -22.76 -14.33 10.84
C ALA A 288 -24.17 -13.70 10.95
N ALA A 289 -24.46 -12.66 10.17
CA ALA A 289 -25.77 -12.02 10.17
C ALA A 289 -26.89 -12.92 9.62
N VAL A 290 -26.59 -13.76 8.61
CA VAL A 290 -27.51 -14.77 8.07
C VAL A 290 -27.77 -15.84 9.12
N THR A 291 -26.71 -16.39 9.72
CA THR A 291 -26.81 -17.42 10.78
C THR A 291 -27.64 -16.92 11.96
N ARG A 292 -27.41 -15.69 12.42
CA ARG A 292 -28.19 -15.06 13.50
C ARG A 292 -29.69 -14.92 13.18
N THR A 293 -30.03 -14.54 11.95
CA THR A 293 -31.42 -14.24 11.57
C THR A 293 -32.22 -15.50 11.26
N SER A 294 -31.57 -16.51 10.67
CA SER A 294 -32.23 -17.74 10.24
C SER A 294 -32.16 -18.88 11.26
N GLY A 295 -31.27 -18.79 12.27
CA GLY A 295 -31.04 -19.85 13.26
C GLY A 295 -30.38 -21.10 12.68
N VAL A 296 -30.05 -21.08 11.39
CA VAL A 296 -29.38 -22.15 10.65
C VAL A 296 -28.16 -21.52 10.00
N ARG A 297 -26.99 -22.19 10.02
CA ARG A 297 -25.90 -21.78 9.13
C ARG A 297 -26.41 -21.87 7.70
N GLY A 298 -26.63 -20.73 7.06
CA GLY A 298 -27.27 -20.67 5.75
C GLY A 298 -26.51 -21.45 4.67
N GLU A 299 -27.16 -21.70 3.54
CA GLU A 299 -26.57 -22.42 2.38
C GLU A 299 -25.33 -21.72 1.77
N LEU A 300 -25.11 -20.45 2.11
CA LEU A 300 -23.89 -19.70 1.80
C LEU A 300 -22.80 -20.14 2.78
N SER A 301 -21.95 -21.07 2.34
CA SER A 301 -20.73 -21.40 3.09
C SER A 301 -19.89 -20.13 3.34
N ARG A 302 -19.15 -20.12 4.45
CA ARG A 302 -18.23 -19.04 4.83
C ARG A 302 -17.35 -18.60 3.65
N GLU A 303 -16.83 -19.56 2.90
CA GLU A 303 -15.98 -19.34 1.73
C GLU A 303 -16.74 -18.62 0.61
N ARG A 304 -18.01 -18.97 0.37
CA ARG A 304 -18.85 -18.29 -0.63
C ARG A 304 -19.18 -16.86 -0.21
N ALA A 305 -19.45 -16.62 1.06
CA ALA A 305 -19.72 -15.26 1.57
C ALA A 305 -18.48 -14.36 1.39
N VAL A 306 -17.30 -14.87 1.73
CA VAL A 306 -16.02 -14.15 1.53
C VAL A 306 -15.70 -13.98 0.05
N ALA A 307 -15.85 -15.02 -0.78
CA ALA A 307 -15.62 -14.92 -2.22
C ALA A 307 -16.53 -13.89 -2.89
N LYS A 308 -17.80 -13.83 -2.47
CA LYS A 308 -18.74 -12.81 -2.93
C LYS A 308 -18.27 -11.41 -2.53
N ALA A 309 -17.93 -11.18 -1.26
CA ALA A 309 -17.49 -9.87 -0.78
C ALA A 309 -16.19 -9.40 -1.47
N LEU A 310 -15.25 -10.30 -1.74
CA LEU A 310 -14.06 -10.02 -2.53
C LEU A 310 -14.41 -9.61 -3.96
N THR A 311 -15.30 -10.36 -4.62
CA THR A 311 -15.75 -10.06 -5.98
C THR A 311 -16.46 -8.71 -6.05
N ASP A 312 -17.36 -8.43 -5.10
CA ASP A 312 -18.07 -7.15 -4.98
C ASP A 312 -17.09 -5.98 -4.79
N ALA A 313 -15.95 -6.21 -4.14
CA ALA A 313 -14.86 -5.26 -3.93
C ALA A 313 -13.87 -5.17 -5.12
N GLY A 314 -14.15 -5.85 -6.23
CA GLY A 314 -13.28 -5.88 -7.41
C GLY A 314 -12.03 -6.75 -7.24
N ILE A 315 -11.96 -7.62 -6.23
CA ILE A 315 -10.82 -8.49 -5.92
C ILE A 315 -11.05 -9.87 -6.54
N ASP A 316 -10.01 -10.48 -7.12
CA ASP A 316 -10.04 -11.89 -7.54
C ASP A 316 -9.95 -12.80 -6.30
N PRO A 317 -11.00 -13.59 -5.96
CA PRO A 317 -10.96 -14.45 -4.77
C PRO A 317 -9.93 -15.58 -4.84
N GLY A 318 -9.58 -16.03 -6.05
CA GLY A 318 -8.56 -17.04 -6.30
C GLY A 318 -7.14 -16.45 -6.26
N GLN A 319 -7.00 -15.13 -6.45
CA GLN A 319 -5.74 -14.40 -6.45
C GLN A 319 -5.89 -13.02 -5.78
N PRO A 320 -5.98 -12.92 -4.44
CA PRO A 320 -6.31 -11.67 -3.74
C PRO A 320 -5.29 -10.53 -3.92
N ALA A 321 -4.12 -10.85 -4.48
CA ALA A 321 -3.12 -9.88 -4.90
C ALA A 321 -3.55 -9.07 -6.14
N ARG A 322 -4.61 -9.49 -6.84
CA ARG A 322 -5.12 -8.90 -8.07
C ARG A 322 -6.51 -8.31 -7.86
N ASN A 323 -6.79 -7.24 -8.60
CA ASN A 323 -8.17 -6.88 -8.93
C ASN A 323 -8.65 -7.77 -10.10
N THR A 324 -9.94 -7.93 -10.28
CA THR A 324 -10.54 -8.74 -11.36
C THR A 324 -10.12 -8.29 -12.77
N GLY A 325 -9.81 -7.00 -12.95
CA GLY A 325 -9.31 -6.42 -14.20
C GLY A 325 -7.80 -6.15 -14.24
N SER A 326 -7.02 -6.68 -13.28
CA SER A 326 -5.57 -6.40 -13.25
C SER A 326 -4.85 -7.07 -14.41
N PRO A 327 -3.78 -6.44 -14.95
CA PRO A 327 -2.86 -7.12 -15.85
C PRO A 327 -2.29 -8.39 -15.22
N ASP A 328 -1.72 -9.25 -16.06
CA ASP A 328 -0.91 -10.35 -15.55
C ASP A 328 0.30 -9.81 -14.79
N ILE A 329 0.67 -10.55 -13.75
CA ILE A 329 1.89 -10.25 -13.01
C ILE A 329 3.04 -10.37 -14.00
N PRO A 330 3.92 -9.35 -14.13
CA PRO A 330 5.07 -9.42 -15.01
C PRO A 330 5.85 -10.70 -14.72
N GLU A 331 6.17 -11.47 -15.76
CA GLU A 331 7.04 -12.63 -15.61
C GLU A 331 8.36 -12.16 -15.00
N LEU A 332 8.70 -12.71 -13.83
CA LEU A 332 10.03 -12.54 -13.28
C LEU A 332 10.96 -13.35 -14.18
N GLY A 333 11.55 -12.69 -15.18
CA GLY A 333 12.67 -13.27 -15.91
C GLY A 333 13.70 -13.75 -14.89
N ALA A 334 14.21 -14.97 -15.06
CA ALA A 334 15.22 -15.53 -14.16
C ALA A 334 16.38 -14.53 -14.05
N ALA A 335 16.68 -14.11 -12.81
CA ALA A 335 17.83 -13.27 -12.48
C ALA A 335 19.14 -14.05 -12.70
#